data_AF-A2HIW9-F1
#
_entry.id   AF-A2HIW9-F1
#
_cell.length_a   1.000
_cell.length_b   1.000
_cell.length_c   1.000
_cell.angle_alpha   90.00
_cell.angle_beta   90.00
_cell.angle_gamma   90.00
#
_symmetry.space_group_name_H-M   'P 1'
#
loop_
_entity.id
_entity.type
_entity.pdbx_description
1 polymer ?
#
loop_
_entity_poly.entity_id
_entity_poly.type
_entity_poly.pdbx_seq_one_letter_code
_entity_poly.pdbx_strand_id
1 'polypeptide(L)'
;MSDNKAVKSPDNEYKKKLNRIKSKICYYKKKPQCGGVDAHKTKVIENDKEKKEIIEKLETYRSILKLSEAKIKEFNRINKLVGRDEFNKDEFLNSIQI
;
A
#
# COMPACT_ATOMS: atom_id res chain seq x y z
N MET A 1 21.48 42.61 -41.67
CA MET A 1 22.67 41.85 -41.23
C MET A 1 22.21 40.93 -40.10
N SER A 2 22.47 39.63 -40.22
CA SER A 2 21.82 38.57 -39.45
C SER A 2 22.33 38.49 -38.00
N ASP A 3 21.42 38.54 -37.04
CA ASP A 3 21.69 38.35 -35.62
C ASP A 3 22.13 36.90 -35.35
N ASN A 4 23.42 36.70 -35.06
CA ASN A 4 23.97 35.44 -34.59
C ASN A 4 23.48 35.14 -33.17
N LYS A 5 22.26 34.61 -33.05
CA LYS A 5 21.77 33.97 -31.82
C LYS A 5 22.61 32.73 -31.56
N ALA A 6 23.56 32.83 -30.63
CA ALA A 6 24.29 31.69 -30.09
C ALA A 6 23.27 30.65 -29.55
N VAL A 7 23.07 29.59 -30.32
CA VAL A 7 22.26 28.44 -29.93
C VAL A 7 22.94 27.81 -28.72
N LYS A 8 22.48 28.13 -27.52
CA LYS A 8 22.90 27.45 -26.30
C LYS A 8 22.42 26.02 -26.41
N SER A 9 23.33 25.13 -26.85
CA SER A 9 23.01 23.72 -26.99
C SER A 9 22.44 23.18 -25.67
N PRO A 10 21.22 22.61 -25.66
CA PRO A 10 20.55 22.10 -24.46
C PRO A 10 21.38 21.02 -23.72
N ASP A 11 22.38 20.46 -24.39
CA ASP A 11 23.33 19.51 -23.84
C ASP A 11 24.07 20.01 -22.59
N ASN A 12 24.40 21.29 -22.52
CA ASN A 12 25.21 21.80 -21.42
C ASN A 12 24.39 21.97 -20.14
N GLU A 13 23.10 22.31 -20.27
CA GLU A 13 22.18 22.39 -19.14
C GLU A 13 21.82 21.00 -18.61
N TYR A 14 21.58 20.05 -19.51
CA TYR A 14 21.30 18.67 -19.16
C TYR A 14 22.48 18.01 -18.42
N LYS A 15 23.71 18.18 -18.93
CA LYS A 15 24.94 17.68 -18.26
C LYS A 15 25.12 18.28 -16.86
N LYS A 16 24.83 19.58 -16.68
CA LYS A 16 24.85 20.23 -15.36
C LYS A 16 23.81 19.65 -14.40
N LYS A 17 22.58 19.41 -14.87
CA LYS A 17 21.52 18.77 -14.07
C LYS A 17 21.91 17.35 -13.65
N LEU A 18 22.46 16.56 -14.58
CA LEU A 18 22.91 15.20 -14.31
C LEU A 18 24.03 15.17 -13.26
N ASN A 19 25.02 16.06 -13.37
CA ASN A 19 26.10 16.16 -12.39
C ASN A 19 25.59 16.59 -11.01
N ARG A 20 24.61 17.50 -10.95
CA ARG A 20 24.01 17.92 -9.68
C ARG A 20 23.26 16.78 -8.99
N ILE A 21 22.58 15.92 -9.75
CA ILE A 21 21.92 14.72 -9.23
C ILE A 21 22.95 13.70 -8.73
N LYS A 22 24.02 13.43 -9.50
CA LYS A 22 25.10 12.53 -9.08
C LYS A 22 25.78 13.00 -7.78
N SER A 23 26.05 14.30 -7.65
CA SER A 23 26.63 14.86 -6.42
C SER A 23 25.70 14.75 -5.22
N LYS A 24 24.39 14.96 -5.39
CA LYS A 24 23.40 14.74 -4.32
C LYS A 24 23.37 13.28 -3.88
N ILE A 25 23.30 12.34 -4.82
CA ILE A 25 23.30 10.90 -4.52
C ILE A 25 24.59 10.51 -3.78
N CYS A 26 25.75 11.03 -4.21
CA CYS A 26 27.02 10.82 -3.53
C CYS A 26 27.01 11.38 -2.11
N TYR A 27 26.48 12.59 -1.91
CA TYR A 27 26.35 13.22 -0.58
C TYR A 27 25.48 12.39 0.37
N TYR A 28 24.31 11.91 -0.10
CA TYR A 28 23.41 11.09 0.71
C TYR A 28 23.97 9.68 0.97
N LYS A 29 24.71 9.09 0.02
CA LYS A 29 25.42 7.82 0.23
C LYS A 29 26.61 7.97 1.18
N LYS A 30 27.30 9.11 1.14
CA LYS A 30 28.49 9.38 1.96
C LYS A 30 28.18 9.88 3.35
N LYS A 31 26.97 10.35 3.67
CA LYS A 31 26.60 10.71 5.06
C LYS A 31 26.59 9.44 5.91
N PRO A 32 27.63 9.18 6.71
CA PRO A 32 27.60 8.09 7.68
C PRO A 32 26.94 8.68 8.92
N GLN A 33 25.66 8.37 9.16
CA GLN A 33 25.03 8.48 10.48
C GLN A 33 25.59 9.59 11.42
N CYS A 34 25.50 10.85 11.02
CA CYS A 34 25.88 11.96 11.92
C CYS A 34 24.60 12.58 12.50
N GLY A 35 24.28 12.15 13.72
CA GLY A 35 23.61 12.96 14.76
C GLY A 35 22.12 13.18 14.61
N GLY A 36 21.32 12.32 15.24
CA GLY A 36 19.88 12.52 15.45
C GLY A 36 19.16 11.26 15.90
N VAL A 37 19.67 10.55 16.91
CA VAL A 37 19.16 9.23 17.34
C VAL A 37 17.81 9.32 18.08
N ASP A 38 17.33 10.50 18.44
CA ASP A 38 16.18 10.62 19.37
C ASP A 38 14.85 11.09 18.77
N ALA A 39 14.80 11.52 17.49
CA ALA A 39 13.52 11.88 16.85
C ALA A 39 12.86 10.75 16.04
N HIS A 40 13.64 9.70 15.70
CA HIS A 40 13.14 8.57 14.91
C HIS A 40 12.62 7.40 15.76
N LYS A 41 13.01 7.29 17.03
CA LYS A 41 12.56 6.17 17.90
C LYS A 41 11.07 6.28 18.24
N THR A 42 10.54 7.48 18.50
CA THR A 42 9.14 7.67 18.91
C THR A 42 8.15 7.35 17.79
N LYS A 43 8.42 7.80 16.56
CA LYS A 43 7.55 7.54 15.40
C LYS A 43 7.54 6.08 14.95
N VAL A 44 8.63 5.33 15.19
CA VAL A 44 8.69 3.91 14.84
C VAL A 44 7.84 3.08 15.81
N ILE A 45 7.87 3.41 17.11
CA ILE A 45 7.10 2.70 18.14
C ILE A 45 5.58 2.93 18.01
N GLU A 46 5.14 4.15 17.70
CA GLU A 46 3.71 4.44 17.44
C GLU A 46 3.20 3.69 16.21
N ASN A 47 3.97 3.67 15.11
CA ASN A 47 3.63 2.90 13.92
C ASN A 47 3.58 1.39 14.17
N ASP A 48 4.41 0.84 15.05
CA ASP A 48 4.40 -0.58 15.36
C ASP A 48 3.20 -0.98 16.22
N LYS A 49 2.74 -0.10 17.12
CA LYS A 49 1.51 -0.32 17.90
C LYS A 49 0.26 -0.26 17.02
N GLU A 50 0.16 0.75 16.15
CA GLU A 50 -0.96 0.88 15.21
C GLU A 50 -1.00 -0.28 14.21
N LYS A 51 0.16 -0.71 13.68
CA LYS A 51 0.24 -1.90 12.81
C LYS A 51 -0.24 -3.15 13.53
N LYS A 52 0.17 -3.35 14.79
CA LYS A 52 -0.26 -4.51 15.57
C LYS A 52 -1.78 -4.52 15.76
N GLU A 53 -2.38 -3.38 16.08
CA GLU A 53 -3.83 -3.26 16.24
C GLU A 53 -4.58 -3.52 14.92
N ILE A 54 -4.06 -3.03 13.79
CA ILE A 54 -4.63 -3.31 12.47
C ILE A 54 -4.58 -4.81 12.16
N ILE A 55 -3.45 -5.47 12.44
CA ILE A 55 -3.29 -6.91 12.21
C ILE A 55 -4.29 -7.71 13.08
N GLU A 56 -4.41 -7.40 14.37
CA GLU A 56 -5.35 -8.07 15.27
C GLU A 56 -6.82 -7.90 14.80
N LYS A 57 -7.19 -6.70 14.32
CA LYS A 57 -8.51 -6.48 13.72
C LYS A 57 -8.71 -7.32 12.46
N LEU A 58 -7.73 -7.38 11.57
CA LEU A 58 -7.79 -8.19 10.35
C LEU A 58 -7.91 -9.69 10.65
N GLU A 59 -7.19 -10.20 11.65
CA GLU A 59 -7.30 -11.58 12.11
C GLU A 59 -8.67 -11.91 12.70
N THR A 60 -9.25 -10.95 13.43
CA THR A 60 -10.61 -11.05 13.97
C THR A 60 -11.63 -11.11 12.83
N TYR A 61 -11.57 -10.20 11.86
CA TYR A 61 -12.45 -10.21 10.69
C TYR A 61 -12.31 -11.50 9.88
N ARG A 62 -11.08 -12.00 9.70
CA ARG A 62 -10.82 -13.27 9.01
C ARG A 62 -11.49 -14.45 9.73
N SER A 63 -11.48 -14.45 11.06
CA SER A 63 -12.12 -15.49 11.87
C SER A 63 -13.64 -15.44 11.75
N ILE A 64 -14.23 -14.23 11.77
CA ILE A 64 -15.66 -14.02 11.55
C ILE A 64 -16.08 -14.53 10.15
N LEU A 65 -15.32 -14.19 9.11
CA LEU A 65 -15.61 -14.64 7.74
C LEU A 65 -15.60 -16.17 7.62
N LYS A 66 -14.62 -16.86 8.22
CA LYS A 66 -14.57 -18.32 8.24
C LYS A 66 -15.79 -18.95 8.93
N LEU A 67 -16.19 -18.38 10.08
CA LEU A 67 -17.39 -18.84 10.80
C LEU A 67 -18.66 -18.64 9.96
N SER A 68 -18.79 -17.50 9.28
CA SER A 68 -19.91 -17.22 8.39
C SER A 68 -19.95 -18.18 7.19
N GLU A 69 -18.81 -18.52 6.59
CA GLU A 69 -18.75 -19.51 5.50
C GLU A 69 -19.19 -20.91 5.95
N ALA A 70 -18.77 -21.33 7.14
CA ALA A 70 -19.22 -22.60 7.72
C ALA A 70 -20.74 -22.62 7.94
N LYS A 71 -21.30 -21.52 8.46
CA LYS A 71 -22.75 -21.37 8.66
C LYS A 71 -23.54 -21.40 7.35
N ILE A 72 -23.07 -20.71 6.30
CA ILE A 72 -23.71 -20.74 4.97
C ILE A 72 -23.72 -22.15 4.41
N LYS A 73 -22.61 -22.89 4.55
CA LYS A 73 -22.51 -24.28 4.10
C LYS A 73 -23.50 -25.19 4.83
N GLU A 74 -23.67 -25.01 6.13
CA GLU A 74 -24.65 -25.75 6.93
C GLU A 74 -26.09 -25.38 6.55
N PHE A 75 -26.36 -24.09 6.35
CA PHE A 75 -27.65 -23.61 5.86
C PHE A 75 -28.02 -24.22 4.50
N ASN A 76 -27.10 -24.27 3.54
CA ASN A 76 -27.34 -24.89 2.23
C ASN A 76 -27.55 -26.41 2.33
N ARG A 77 -26.85 -27.08 3.25
CA ARG A 77 -27.11 -28.50 3.55
C ARG A 77 -28.54 -28.70 4.04
N ILE A 78 -29.02 -27.85 4.93
CA ILE A 78 -30.40 -27.90 5.43
C ILE A 78 -31.38 -27.64 4.28
N ASN A 79 -31.19 -26.58 3.50
CA ASN A 79 -32.07 -26.25 2.37
C ASN A 79 -32.23 -27.42 1.40
N LYS A 80 -31.12 -28.09 1.08
CA LYS A 80 -31.14 -29.30 0.25
C LYS A 80 -31.99 -30.43 0.83
N LEU A 81 -32.01 -30.60 2.15
CA LEU A 81 -32.85 -31.61 2.82
C LEU A 81 -34.35 -31.26 2.81
N VAL A 82 -34.69 -29.97 2.92
CA VAL A 82 -36.09 -29.51 2.85
C VAL A 82 -36.55 -29.14 1.43
N GLY A 83 -35.75 -29.44 0.40
CA GLY A 83 -36.09 -29.18 -1.01
C GLY A 83 -36.19 -27.69 -1.37
N ARG A 84 -35.44 -26.83 -0.67
CA ARG A 84 -35.36 -25.38 -0.92
C ARG A 84 -34.09 -25.02 -1.69
N ASP A 85 -34.11 -23.87 -2.34
CA ASP A 85 -32.97 -23.34 -3.07
C ASP A 85 -31.78 -23.06 -2.15
N GLU A 86 -30.57 -23.30 -2.67
CA GLU A 86 -29.33 -22.99 -1.97
C GLU A 86 -29.12 -21.47 -1.92
N PHE A 87 -28.64 -20.96 -0.78
CA PHE A 87 -28.21 -19.58 -0.69
C PHE A 87 -26.97 -19.35 -1.55
N ASN A 88 -27.10 -18.44 -2.53
CA ASN A 88 -26.01 -18.03 -3.40
C ASN A 88 -25.33 -16.77 -2.86
N LYS A 89 -24.11 -16.95 -2.34
CA LYS A 89 -23.32 -15.85 -1.75
C LYS A 89 -22.99 -14.78 -2.80
N ASP A 90 -22.68 -15.16 -4.03
CA ASP A 90 -22.22 -14.21 -5.06
C ASP A 90 -23.38 -13.35 -5.54
N GLU A 91 -24.56 -13.94 -5.73
CA GLU A 91 -25.78 -13.21 -6.06
C GLU A 91 -26.18 -12.20 -4.97
N PHE A 92 -26.13 -12.64 -3.71
CA PHE A 92 -26.37 -11.76 -2.56
C PHE A 92 -25.40 -10.58 -2.51
N LEU A 93 -24.09 -10.82 -2.68
CA LEU A 93 -23.09 -9.75 -2.69
C LEU A 93 -23.30 -8.78 -3.85
N ASN A 94 -23.62 -9.29 -5.05
CA ASN A 94 -23.92 -8.46 -6.21
C ASN A 94 -25.18 -7.61 -6.01
N SER A 95 -26.17 -8.10 -5.27
CA SER A 95 -27.40 -7.34 -4.95
C SER A 95 -27.19 -6.18 -3.98
N ILE A 96 -26.08 -6.15 -3.23
CA ILE A 96 -25.78 -5.10 -2.24
C ILE A 96 -24.84 -4.04 -2.81
N GLN A 97 -24.23 -4.30 -3.98
CA GLN A 97 -23.41 -3.31 -4.67
C GLN A 97 -24.31 -2.18 -5.23
N ILE A 98 -24.28 -1.03 -4.53
CA ILE A 98 -24.86 0.26 -4.96
C ILE A 98 -23.94 0.93 -5.98
#